data_AF-W5LW68-F1
#
_entry.id   AF-W5LW68-F1
#
_cell.length_a   1.000
_cell.length_b   1.000
_cell.length_c   1.000
_cell.angle_alpha   90.00
_cell.angle_beta   90.00
_cell.angle_gamma   90.00
#
_symmetry.space_group_name_H-M   'P 1'
#
loop_
_entity.id
_entity.type
_entity.pdbx_description
1 polymer ?
#
loop_
_entity_poly.entity_id
_entity_poly.type
_entity_poly.pdbx_seq_one_letter_code
_entity_poly.pdbx_strand_id
1 'polypeptide(L)'
;MWMSCADAQLCSCLFVCRMRECKLTERCCEDLASVLQSQHSSLRELDLGCNNLGDSGVKLLSAALRDPNCKLTTLGMESCKLTERCCEDLASALQSQHSSLTELDLSRNNLGDSGVKLLSAALRDPNCKLTTLRMWRCELAERCCEDLTSALQSQHSSLRELDLSGNNLGDSGVKLLSAALRDPNCKLT
;
A
#
# COMPACT_ATOMS: atom_id res chain seq x y z
N MET A 1 -22.04 -13.36 11.77
CA MET A 1 -21.89 -13.05 13.20
C MET A 1 -20.81 -11.99 13.25
N TRP A 2 -21.20 -10.74 13.05
CA TRP A 2 -20.30 -9.60 12.86
C TRP A 2 -20.35 -8.74 14.13
N MET A 3 -19.17 -8.25 14.53
CA MET A 3 -18.94 -7.44 15.71
C MET A 3 -19.87 -6.23 15.68
N SER A 4 -20.83 -6.17 16.60
CA SER A 4 -21.52 -4.93 16.91
C SER A 4 -20.69 -4.15 17.93
N CYS A 5 -21.04 -2.88 18.17
CA CYS A 5 -20.34 -1.94 19.04
C CYS A 5 -20.04 -2.40 20.49
N ALA A 6 -20.40 -3.62 20.89
CA ALA A 6 -20.02 -4.25 22.16
C ALA A 6 -18.59 -4.82 22.19
N ASP A 7 -17.91 -4.98 21.04
CA ASP A 7 -16.57 -5.59 20.95
C ASP A 7 -15.38 -4.61 20.96
N ALA A 8 -15.60 -3.36 21.41
CA ALA A 8 -14.53 -2.36 21.52
C ALA A 8 -13.34 -2.83 22.40
N GLN A 9 -13.61 -3.70 23.37
CA GLN A 9 -12.60 -4.28 24.25
C GLN A 9 -11.74 -5.35 23.56
N LEU A 10 -12.30 -6.13 22.63
CA LEU A 10 -11.54 -7.11 21.83
C LEU A 10 -10.59 -6.42 20.84
N CYS A 11 -10.96 -5.27 20.28
CA CYS A 11 -10.07 -4.48 19.39
C CYS A 11 -8.84 -3.89 20.11
N SER A 12 -8.89 -3.72 21.43
CA SER A 12 -7.80 -3.09 22.18
C SER A 12 -6.53 -3.95 22.27
N CYS A 13 -6.65 -5.27 22.12
CA CYS A 13 -5.51 -6.21 22.19
C CYS A 13 -5.10 -6.78 20.82
N LEU A 14 -5.91 -6.61 19.78
CA LEU A 14 -5.60 -7.18 18.47
C LEU A 14 -4.55 -6.34 17.75
N PHE A 15 -3.38 -6.92 17.54
CA PHE A 15 -2.26 -6.26 16.85
C PHE A 15 -2.15 -6.68 15.38
N VAL A 16 -2.57 -7.91 15.07
CA VAL A 16 -2.49 -8.52 13.73
C VAL A 16 -3.85 -9.12 13.40
N CYS A 17 -4.39 -8.77 12.23
CA CYS A 17 -5.62 -9.35 11.70
C CYS A 17 -5.37 -9.85 10.28
N ARG A 18 -5.66 -11.13 10.02
CA ARG A 18 -5.51 -11.75 8.70
C ARG A 18 -6.83 -12.36 8.28
N MET A 19 -7.45 -11.80 7.25
CA MET A 19 -8.74 -12.22 6.70
C MET A 19 -8.59 -12.56 5.22
N ARG A 20 -7.56 -13.32 4.88
CA ARG A 20 -7.33 -13.75 3.50
C ARG A 20 -8.42 -14.70 3.03
N GLU A 21 -8.81 -14.58 1.76
CA GLU A 21 -9.78 -15.49 1.11
C GLU A 21 -11.13 -15.62 1.85
N CYS A 22 -11.51 -14.59 2.60
CA CYS A 22 -12.73 -14.59 3.42
C CYS A 22 -13.99 -14.16 2.66
N LYS A 23 -13.90 -14.03 1.32
CA LYS A 23 -14.99 -13.53 0.45
C LYS A 23 -15.48 -12.14 0.85
N LEU A 24 -14.59 -11.34 1.44
CA LEU A 24 -14.87 -9.95 1.79
C LEU A 24 -15.09 -9.14 0.50
N THR A 25 -15.94 -8.14 0.60
CA THR A 25 -16.20 -7.17 -0.49
C THR A 25 -16.03 -5.76 0.05
N GLU A 26 -16.11 -4.75 -0.80
CA GLU A 26 -16.07 -3.33 -0.44
C GLU A 26 -16.98 -2.95 0.75
N ARG A 27 -18.06 -3.70 0.96
CA ARG A 27 -19.04 -3.45 2.04
C ARG A 27 -18.48 -3.56 3.45
N CYS A 28 -17.41 -4.34 3.67
CA CYS A 28 -16.79 -4.42 5.00
C CYS A 28 -15.73 -3.33 5.22
N CYS A 29 -15.34 -2.58 4.19
CA CYS A 29 -14.27 -1.59 4.30
C CYS A 29 -14.68 -0.39 5.18
N GLU A 30 -15.97 -0.09 5.31
CA GLU A 30 -16.47 0.93 6.24
C GLU A 30 -16.29 0.51 7.71
N ASP A 31 -16.61 -0.75 8.04
CA ASP A 31 -16.39 -1.30 9.38
C ASP A 31 -14.89 -1.37 9.71
N LEU A 32 -14.07 -1.83 8.76
CA LEU A 32 -12.61 -1.87 8.92
C LEU A 32 -12.02 -0.47 9.06
N ALA A 33 -12.47 0.51 8.27
CA ALA A 33 -12.07 1.91 8.40
C ALA A 33 -12.41 2.45 9.81
N SER A 34 -13.61 2.15 10.32
CA SER A 34 -14.03 2.54 11.67
C SER A 34 -13.13 1.94 12.75
N VAL A 35 -12.70 0.68 12.58
CA VAL A 35 -11.72 0.04 13.49
C VAL A 35 -10.36 0.73 13.41
N LEU A 36 -9.89 1.10 12.21
CA LEU A 36 -8.61 1.78 12.03
C LEU A 36 -8.60 3.21 12.61
N GLN A 37 -9.74 3.90 12.58
CA GLN A 37 -9.89 5.27 13.09
C GLN A 37 -10.15 5.34 14.61
N SER A 38 -10.45 4.21 15.24
CA SER A 38 -10.72 4.16 16.67
C SER A 38 -9.47 4.43 17.50
N GLN A 39 -9.55 5.36 18.45
CA GLN A 39 -8.48 5.66 19.43
C GLN A 39 -8.04 4.43 20.23
N HIS A 40 -8.96 3.49 20.45
CA HIS A 40 -8.73 2.26 21.19
C HIS A 40 -8.14 1.14 20.34
N SER A 41 -8.03 1.33 19.02
CA SER A 41 -7.43 0.32 18.14
C SER A 41 -5.94 0.17 18.41
N SER A 42 -5.52 -1.09 18.51
CA SER A 42 -4.11 -1.48 18.60
C SER A 42 -3.62 -2.17 17.34
N LEU A 43 -4.42 -2.22 16.27
CA LEU A 43 -4.09 -2.93 15.05
C LEU A 43 -2.86 -2.31 14.37
N ARG A 44 -1.89 -3.16 14.01
CA ARG A 44 -0.66 -2.79 13.28
C ARG A 44 -0.56 -3.50 11.94
N GLU A 45 -1.03 -4.74 11.86
CA GLU A 45 -1.00 -5.52 10.62
C GLU A 45 -2.41 -5.92 10.21
N LEU A 46 -2.76 -5.64 8.95
CA LEU A 46 -4.02 -6.02 8.35
C LEU A 46 -3.75 -6.67 6.99
N ASP A 47 -4.02 -7.97 6.88
CA ASP A 47 -3.93 -8.71 5.61
C ASP A 47 -5.33 -9.07 5.12
N LEU A 48 -5.72 -8.45 4.01
CA LEU A 48 -6.99 -8.62 3.33
C LEU A 48 -6.84 -9.34 1.98
N GLY A 49 -5.70 -10.01 1.73
CA GLY A 49 -5.41 -10.63 0.44
C GLY A 49 -6.50 -11.58 -0.07
N CYS A 50 -6.61 -11.68 -1.38
CA CYS A 50 -7.53 -12.57 -2.09
C CYS A 50 -9.02 -12.34 -1.74
N ASN A 51 -9.41 -11.08 -1.55
CA ASN A 51 -10.81 -10.65 -1.39
C ASN A 51 -11.26 -9.79 -2.57
N ASN A 52 -12.52 -9.33 -2.59
CA ASN A 52 -13.08 -8.52 -3.66
C ASN A 52 -13.34 -7.09 -3.18
N LEU A 53 -12.32 -6.42 -2.64
CA LEU A 53 -12.48 -5.08 -2.05
C LEU A 53 -12.75 -4.02 -3.12
N GLY A 54 -12.11 -4.13 -4.28
CA GLY A 54 -12.19 -3.13 -5.35
C GLY A 54 -11.66 -1.75 -4.95
N ASP A 55 -11.66 -0.82 -5.91
CA ASP A 55 -11.13 0.53 -5.70
C ASP A 55 -11.92 1.32 -4.64
N SER A 56 -13.24 1.12 -4.58
CA SER A 56 -14.10 1.78 -3.58
C SER A 56 -13.79 1.35 -2.15
N GLY A 57 -13.47 0.07 -1.93
CA GLY A 57 -13.03 -0.41 -0.62
C GLY A 57 -11.69 0.21 -0.21
N VAL A 58 -10.74 0.28 -1.15
CA VAL A 58 -9.43 0.91 -0.91
C VAL A 58 -9.56 2.40 -0.61
N LYS A 59 -10.48 3.12 -1.28
CA LYS A 59 -10.75 4.52 -0.97
C LYS A 59 -11.11 4.74 0.51
N LEU A 60 -11.97 3.89 1.08
CA LEU A 60 -12.35 3.96 2.49
C LEU A 60 -11.16 3.66 3.41
N LEU A 61 -10.38 2.61 3.10
CA LEU A 61 -9.19 2.26 3.88
C LEU A 61 -8.12 3.37 3.81
N SER A 62 -7.89 3.97 2.65
CA SER A 62 -6.97 5.09 2.45
C SER A 62 -7.38 6.33 3.23
N ALA A 63 -8.69 6.62 3.33
CA ALA A 63 -9.18 7.68 4.20
C ALA A 63 -8.87 7.39 5.69
N ALA A 64 -9.03 6.14 6.12
CA ALA A 64 -8.71 5.72 7.49
C ALA A 64 -7.21 5.77 7.81
N LEU A 65 -6.33 5.42 6.86
CA LEU A 65 -4.87 5.52 7.01
C LEU A 65 -4.37 6.95 7.27
N ARG A 66 -5.17 7.96 6.90
CA ARG A 66 -4.85 9.38 7.12
C ARG A 66 -5.30 9.88 8.49
N ASP A 67 -6.03 9.08 9.25
CA ASP A 67 -6.53 9.44 10.57
C ASP A 67 -5.40 9.41 11.61
N PRO A 68 -5.28 10.43 12.50
CA PRO A 68 -4.24 10.45 13.54
C PRO A 68 -4.27 9.27 14.51
N ASN A 69 -5.40 8.59 14.65
CA ASN A 69 -5.54 7.42 15.52
C ASN A 69 -5.12 6.11 14.83
N CYS A 70 -4.94 6.13 13.50
CA CYS A 70 -4.55 4.95 12.76
C CYS A 70 -3.10 4.59 13.05
N LYS A 71 -2.90 3.39 13.61
CA LYS A 71 -1.58 2.86 13.97
C LYS A 71 -1.07 1.81 13.00
N LEU A 72 -1.78 1.58 11.89
CA LEU A 72 -1.46 0.49 10.95
C LEU A 72 -0.09 0.73 10.29
N THR A 73 0.78 -0.27 10.38
CA THR A 73 2.13 -0.27 9.80
C THR A 73 2.22 -1.19 8.58
N THR A 74 1.40 -2.25 8.54
CA THR A 74 1.41 -3.24 7.45
C THR A 74 0.01 -3.44 6.89
N LEU A 75 -0.13 -3.26 5.57
CA LEU A 75 -1.37 -3.49 4.86
C LEU A 75 -1.14 -4.42 3.66
N GLY A 76 -1.79 -5.58 3.69
CA GLY A 76 -1.81 -6.53 2.59
C GLY A 76 -3.13 -6.49 1.83
N MET A 77 -3.06 -6.25 0.51
CA MET A 77 -4.20 -6.26 -0.40
C MET A 77 -3.86 -6.99 -1.71
N GLU A 78 -3.10 -8.08 -1.61
CA GLU A 78 -2.81 -8.95 -2.76
C GLU A 78 -4.11 -9.43 -3.41
N SER A 79 -4.24 -9.37 -4.73
CA SER A 79 -5.37 -9.95 -5.47
C SER A 79 -6.75 -9.47 -4.97
N CYS A 80 -6.88 -8.15 -4.75
CA CYS A 80 -8.08 -7.49 -4.22
C CYS A 80 -9.00 -6.85 -5.27
N LYS A 81 -8.77 -7.14 -6.57
CA LYS A 81 -9.44 -6.51 -7.73
C LYS A 81 -9.22 -5.00 -7.82
N LEU A 82 -8.01 -4.56 -7.51
CA LEU A 82 -7.64 -3.15 -7.57
C LEU A 82 -7.19 -2.77 -8.98
N THR A 83 -7.46 -1.53 -9.38
CA THR A 83 -7.02 -0.94 -10.64
C THR A 83 -6.16 0.31 -10.39
N GLU A 84 -5.69 0.99 -11.43
CA GLU A 84 -4.95 2.25 -11.31
C GLU A 84 -5.71 3.34 -10.53
N ARG A 85 -7.05 3.25 -10.48
CA ARG A 85 -7.91 4.27 -9.87
C ARG A 85 -7.73 4.39 -8.36
N CYS A 86 -7.39 3.29 -7.69
CA CYS A 86 -7.16 3.33 -6.24
C CYS A 86 -5.81 3.97 -5.86
N CYS A 87 -4.88 4.10 -6.82
CA CYS A 87 -3.53 4.58 -6.55
C CYS A 87 -3.49 6.07 -6.15
N GLU A 88 -4.47 6.88 -6.56
CA GLU A 88 -4.58 8.27 -6.11
C GLU A 88 -4.92 8.35 -4.62
N ASP A 89 -5.90 7.56 -4.17
CA ASP A 89 -6.28 7.50 -2.76
C ASP A 89 -5.14 6.94 -1.90
N LEU A 90 -4.46 5.89 -2.37
CA LEU A 90 -3.29 5.32 -1.69
C LEU A 90 -2.11 6.31 -1.63
N ALA A 91 -1.81 7.01 -2.72
CA ALA A 91 -0.78 8.04 -2.75
C ALA A 91 -1.07 9.14 -1.72
N SER A 92 -2.33 9.62 -1.66
CA SER A 92 -2.75 10.60 -0.65
C SER A 92 -2.58 10.08 0.79
N ALA A 93 -2.85 8.80 1.03
CA ALA A 93 -2.62 8.18 2.33
C ALA A 93 -1.12 8.12 2.69
N LEU A 94 -0.27 7.72 1.74
CA LEU A 94 1.18 7.63 1.94
C LEU A 94 1.85 9.00 2.17
N GLN A 95 1.30 10.07 1.60
CA GLN A 95 1.79 11.45 1.77
C GLN A 95 1.31 12.12 3.07
N SER A 96 0.37 11.50 3.79
CA SER A 96 -0.16 12.07 5.03
C SER A 96 0.85 11.94 6.17
N GLN A 97 1.11 13.04 6.89
CA GLN A 97 1.93 13.05 8.09
C GLN A 97 1.45 12.07 9.18
N HIS A 98 0.15 11.75 9.18
CA HIS A 98 -0.49 10.87 10.15
C HIS A 98 -0.35 9.39 9.81
N SER A 99 -0.10 9.06 8.53
CA SER A 99 0.07 7.67 8.13
C SER A 99 1.30 7.07 8.82
N SER A 100 1.11 5.88 9.36
CA SER A 100 2.17 5.08 9.99
C SER A 100 2.60 3.90 9.11
N LEU A 101 2.09 3.82 7.88
CA LEU A 101 2.28 2.67 7.00
C LEU A 101 3.74 2.57 6.53
N THR A 102 4.37 1.43 6.82
CA THR A 102 5.74 1.10 6.44
C THR A 102 5.78 -0.02 5.41
N GLU A 103 4.77 -0.89 5.37
CA GLU A 103 4.69 -2.02 4.46
C GLU A 103 3.35 -2.06 3.72
N LEU A 104 3.41 -2.15 2.40
CA LEU A 104 2.25 -2.22 1.53
C LEU A 104 2.44 -3.30 0.48
N ASP A 105 1.52 -4.27 0.45
CA ASP A 105 1.47 -5.31 -0.58
C ASP A 105 0.24 -5.13 -1.46
N LEU A 106 0.47 -4.78 -2.74
CA LEU A 106 -0.55 -4.60 -3.77
C LEU A 106 -0.45 -5.67 -4.86
N SER A 107 0.29 -6.75 -4.64
CA SER A 107 0.59 -7.76 -5.65
C SER A 107 -0.68 -8.34 -6.28
N ARG A 108 -0.58 -8.83 -7.53
CA ARG A 108 -1.69 -9.41 -8.29
C ARG A 108 -2.90 -8.48 -8.45
N ASN A 109 -2.68 -7.18 -8.64
CA ASN A 109 -3.73 -6.22 -8.98
C ASN A 109 -3.37 -5.44 -10.25
N ASN A 110 -4.36 -4.90 -10.96
CA ASN A 110 -4.15 -4.31 -12.28
C ASN A 110 -3.82 -2.81 -12.16
N LEU A 111 -2.72 -2.47 -11.51
CA LEU A 111 -2.35 -1.08 -11.21
C LEU A 111 -1.86 -0.32 -12.45
N GLY A 112 -1.20 -1.02 -13.38
CA GLY A 112 -0.61 -0.44 -14.58
C GLY A 112 0.44 0.65 -14.31
N ASP A 113 1.02 1.19 -15.39
CA ASP A 113 2.06 2.21 -15.29
C ASP A 113 1.54 3.52 -14.68
N SER A 114 0.28 3.88 -14.95
CA SER A 114 -0.35 5.10 -14.41
C SER A 114 -0.52 5.04 -12.89
N GLY A 115 -0.87 3.89 -12.34
CA GLY A 115 -0.96 3.68 -10.90
C GLY A 115 0.42 3.80 -10.23
N VAL A 116 1.44 3.18 -10.83
CA VAL A 116 2.83 3.25 -10.33
C VAL A 116 3.39 4.66 -10.37
N LYS A 117 3.03 5.47 -11.37
CA LYS A 117 3.41 6.88 -11.43
C LYS A 117 2.92 7.66 -10.20
N LEU A 118 1.67 7.44 -9.78
CA LEU A 118 1.10 8.08 -8.60
C LEU A 118 1.78 7.62 -7.31
N LEU A 119 2.00 6.31 -7.17
CA LEU A 119 2.70 5.76 -6.01
C LEU A 119 4.16 6.23 -5.95
N SER A 120 4.85 6.32 -7.09
CA SER A 120 6.22 6.83 -7.19
C SER A 120 6.33 8.30 -6.78
N ALA A 121 5.32 9.11 -7.13
CA ALA A 121 5.24 10.49 -6.64
C ALA A 121 5.09 10.55 -5.11
N ALA A 122 4.27 9.66 -4.52
CA ALA A 122 4.11 9.57 -3.07
C ALA A 122 5.39 9.11 -2.35
N LEU A 123 6.14 8.17 -2.92
CA LEU A 123 7.43 7.71 -2.35
C LEU A 123 8.50 8.82 -2.27
N ARG A 124 8.33 9.91 -3.03
CA ARG A 124 9.23 11.07 -3.00
C ARG A 124 8.84 12.10 -1.95
N ASP A 125 7.69 11.94 -1.31
CA ASP A 125 7.18 12.85 -0.29
C ASP A 125 7.93 12.65 1.04
N PRO A 126 8.36 13.72 1.74
CA PRO A 126 9.03 13.63 3.03
C PRO A 126 8.23 12.93 4.13
N ASN A 127 6.90 12.91 4.03
CA ASN A 127 6.04 12.23 5.01
C ASN A 127 5.88 10.73 4.72
N CYS A 128 6.31 10.25 3.54
CA CYS A 128 6.18 8.85 3.19
C CYS A 128 7.16 7.98 4.00
N LYS A 129 6.60 7.11 4.84
CA LYS A 129 7.35 6.20 5.72
C LYS A 129 7.52 4.80 5.14
N LEU A 130 7.07 4.57 3.89
CA LEU A 130 7.05 3.25 3.30
C LEU A 130 8.47 2.72 3.09
N THR A 131 8.77 1.59 3.71
CA THR A 131 10.03 0.85 3.60
C THR A 131 9.90 -0.36 2.69
N THR A 132 8.70 -0.92 2.55
CA THR A 132 8.45 -2.09 1.71
C THR A 132 7.24 -1.87 0.82
N LEU A 133 7.44 -2.03 -0.48
CA LEU A 133 6.37 -1.99 -1.48
C LEU A 133 6.44 -3.25 -2.35
N ARG A 134 5.35 -4.02 -2.40
CA ARG A 134 5.24 -5.20 -3.26
C ARG A 134 4.18 -4.96 -4.33
N MET A 135 4.59 -5.12 -5.59
CA MET A 135 3.76 -4.97 -6.79
C MET A 135 4.03 -6.14 -7.75
N TRP A 136 4.13 -7.35 -7.21
CA TRP A 136 4.33 -8.56 -8.00
C TRP A 136 3.12 -8.78 -8.92
N ARG A 137 3.35 -8.98 -10.23
CA ARG A 137 2.30 -9.14 -11.25
C ARG A 137 1.22 -8.05 -11.17
N CYS A 138 1.61 -6.80 -11.37
CA CYS A 138 0.70 -5.64 -11.34
C CYS A 138 0.44 -4.98 -12.72
N GLU A 139 0.64 -5.72 -13.81
CA GLU A 139 0.51 -5.26 -15.19
C GLU A 139 1.43 -4.07 -15.54
N LEU A 140 2.64 -4.07 -14.96
CA LEU A 140 3.62 -3.01 -15.19
C LEU A 140 4.45 -3.27 -16.44
N ALA A 141 4.76 -2.19 -17.16
CA ALA A 141 5.61 -2.19 -18.35
C ALA A 141 6.79 -1.24 -18.19
N GLU A 142 7.64 -1.16 -19.22
CA GLU A 142 8.87 -0.36 -19.23
C GLU A 142 8.67 1.11 -18.78
N ARG A 143 7.54 1.73 -19.13
CA ARG A 143 7.32 3.17 -18.90
C ARG A 143 7.32 3.56 -17.42
N CYS A 144 6.86 2.67 -16.53
CA CYS A 144 6.85 2.97 -15.10
C CYS A 144 8.26 3.02 -14.48
N CYS A 145 9.28 2.50 -15.16
CA CYS A 145 10.65 2.42 -14.63
C CYS A 145 11.29 3.80 -14.46
N GLU A 146 10.91 4.80 -15.27
CA GLU A 146 11.38 6.18 -15.11
C GLU A 146 10.84 6.82 -13.82
N ASP A 147 9.55 6.64 -13.54
CA ASP A 147 8.89 7.14 -12.34
C ASP A 147 9.47 6.46 -11.08
N LEU A 148 9.64 5.13 -11.13
CA LEU A 148 10.27 4.37 -10.04
C LEU A 148 11.73 4.78 -9.83
N THR A 149 12.50 4.94 -10.90
CA THR A 149 13.90 5.43 -10.81
C THR A 149 13.95 6.78 -10.09
N SER A 150 13.08 7.71 -10.47
CA SER A 150 12.97 9.02 -9.84
C SER A 150 12.61 8.93 -8.34
N ALA A 151 11.79 7.95 -7.96
CA ALA A 151 11.46 7.68 -6.56
C ALA A 151 12.65 7.11 -5.79
N LEU A 152 13.35 6.13 -6.37
CA LEU A 152 14.50 5.47 -5.74
C LEU A 152 15.70 6.40 -5.53
N GLN A 153 15.90 7.38 -6.42
CA GLN A 153 16.98 8.37 -6.31
C GLN A 153 16.63 9.57 -5.42
N SER A 154 15.39 9.66 -4.93
CA SER A 154 14.98 10.75 -4.05
C SER A 154 15.56 10.59 -2.66
N GLN A 155 16.16 11.66 -2.13
CA GLN A 155 16.64 11.72 -0.74
C GLN A 155 15.55 11.43 0.31
N HIS A 156 14.29 11.73 -0.05
CA HIS A 156 13.13 11.56 0.83
C HIS A 156 12.58 10.13 0.84
N SER A 157 12.88 9.33 -0.18
CA SER A 157 12.40 7.95 -0.22
C SER A 157 12.98 7.14 0.94
N SER A 158 12.11 6.41 1.63
CA SER A 158 12.48 5.50 2.72
C SER A 158 12.48 4.04 2.30
N LEU A 159 12.25 3.75 1.01
CA LEU A 159 12.09 2.40 0.51
C LEU A 159 13.38 1.58 0.66
N ARG A 160 13.24 0.37 1.22
CA ARG A 160 14.29 -0.62 1.45
C ARG A 160 14.05 -1.91 0.67
N GLU A 161 12.79 -2.26 0.46
CA GLU A 161 12.38 -3.43 -0.31
C GLU A 161 11.37 -3.03 -1.38
N LEU A 162 11.62 -3.47 -2.62
CA LEU A 162 10.74 -3.25 -3.75
C LEU A 162 10.64 -4.54 -4.57
N ASP A 163 9.46 -5.15 -4.59
CA ASP A 163 9.19 -6.32 -5.43
C ASP A 163 8.38 -5.93 -6.67
N LEU A 164 9.01 -6.03 -7.84
CA LEU A 164 8.41 -5.81 -9.16
C LEU A 164 8.35 -7.09 -10.00
N SER A 165 8.59 -8.25 -9.40
CA SER A 165 8.68 -9.50 -10.15
C SER A 165 7.37 -9.81 -10.90
N GLY A 166 7.45 -10.64 -11.93
CA GLY A 166 6.26 -11.00 -12.73
C GLY A 166 5.61 -9.85 -13.52
N ASN A 167 6.30 -8.72 -13.68
CA ASN A 167 5.92 -7.64 -14.60
C ASN A 167 6.78 -7.63 -15.86
N ASN A 168 6.33 -6.93 -16.91
CA ASN A 168 7.00 -6.87 -18.20
C ASN A 168 7.83 -5.58 -18.37
N LEU A 169 8.84 -5.39 -17.51
CA LEU A 169 9.62 -4.15 -17.45
C LEU A 169 10.55 -3.93 -18.66
N GLY A 170 10.89 -4.99 -19.39
CA GLY A 170 11.83 -4.95 -20.52
C GLY A 170 13.28 -4.65 -20.11
N ASP A 171 14.22 -4.91 -21.01
CA ASP A 171 15.66 -4.73 -20.75
C ASP A 171 16.02 -3.26 -20.47
N SER A 172 15.37 -2.33 -21.17
CA SER A 172 15.54 -0.90 -20.97
C SER A 172 15.07 -0.45 -19.58
N GLY A 173 13.91 -0.94 -19.13
CA GLY A 173 13.38 -0.63 -17.80
C GLY A 173 14.27 -1.20 -16.70
N VAL A 174 14.74 -2.44 -16.85
CA VAL A 174 15.72 -3.05 -15.93
C VAL A 174 17.03 -2.26 -15.92
N LYS A 175 17.50 -1.75 -17.06
CA LYS A 175 18.69 -0.91 -17.14
C LYS A 175 18.52 0.41 -16.36
N LEU A 176 17.35 1.06 -16.44
CA LEU A 176 17.03 2.25 -15.65
C LEU A 176 17.06 1.95 -14.15
N LEU A 177 16.34 0.92 -13.71
CA LEU A 177 16.31 0.52 -12.30
C LEU A 177 17.70 0.12 -11.79
N SER A 178 18.48 -0.60 -12.60
CA SER A 178 19.87 -0.97 -12.27
C SER A 178 20.79 0.23 -12.10
N ALA A 179 20.57 1.31 -12.85
CA ALA A 179 21.29 2.56 -12.66
C ALA A 179 20.85 3.27 -11.38
N ALA A 180 19.54 3.26 -11.08
CA ALA A 180 18.99 3.84 -9.86
C ALA A 180 19.57 3.19 -8.59
N LEU A 181 19.79 1.88 -8.60
CA LEU A 181 20.41 1.14 -7.48
C LEU A 181 21.86 1.56 -7.17
N ARG A 182 22.54 2.25 -8.11
CA ARG A 182 23.90 2.77 -7.90
C ARG A 182 23.91 4.19 -7.36
N ASP A 183 22.73 4.82 -7.24
CA ASP A 183 22.60 6.17 -6.73
C ASP A 183 22.83 6.19 -5.20
N PRO A 184 23.61 7.13 -4.66
CA PRO A 184 23.86 7.22 -3.21
C PRO A 184 22.58 7.44 -2.37
N ASN A 185 21.52 7.98 -2.96
CA ASN A 185 20.24 8.17 -2.28
C ASN A 185 19.36 6.92 -2.33
N CYS A 186 19.68 5.92 -3.16
CA CYS A 186 18.94 4.68 -3.19
C CYS A 186 19.21 3.87 -1.93
N LYS A 187 18.13 3.52 -1.22
CA LYS A 187 18.21 2.82 0.08
C LYS A 187 17.79 1.36 0.00
N LEU A 188 17.51 0.81 -1.19
CA LEU A 188 17.13 -0.59 -1.36
C LEU A 188 18.27 -1.51 -0.87
N THR A 189 17.92 -2.59 -0.14
CA THR A 189 18.85 -3.54 0.49
C THR A 189 18.53 -4.98 0.16
#